data_AF-A0A831QH50-F1
#
_entry.id   AF-A0A831QH50-F1
#
_cell.length_a   1.000
_cell.length_b   1.000
_cell.length_c   1.000
_cell.angle_alpha   90.00
_cell.angle_beta   90.00
_cell.angle_gamma   90.00
#
_symmetry.space_group_name_H-M   'P 1'
#
loop_
_entity.id
_entity.type
_entity.pdbx_description
1 polymer ?
#
loop_
_entity_poly.entity_id
_entity_poly.type
_entity_poly.pdbx_seq_one_letter_code
_entity_poly.pdbx_strand_id
1 'polypeptide(L)' 'RAEEAGMKARDFLENNDAYHFLRETGDLLITGPTNTNVMDVRLILVR' A
#
# COMPACT_ATOMS: atom_id res chain seq x y z
N ARG A 1 9.81 2.27 -8.98
CA ARG A 1 9.38 1.03 -8.28
C ARG A 1 8.34 0.27 -9.06
N ALA A 2 7.07 0.72 -9.10
CA ALA A 2 6.02 0.01 -9.85
C ALA A 2 6.31 -0.09 -11.37
N GLU A 3 6.71 1.02 -12.01
CA GLU A 3 7.06 1.04 -13.44
C GLU A 3 8.30 0.20 -13.74
N GLU A 4 9.30 0.22 -12.84
CA GLU A 4 10.52 -0.61 -12.93
C GLU A 4 10.20 -2.11 -12.82
N ALA A 5 9.14 -2.47 -12.09
CA ALA A 5 8.61 -3.84 -11.99
C ALA A 5 7.62 -4.20 -13.13
N GLY A 6 7.39 -3.30 -14.09
CA GLY A 6 6.43 -3.51 -15.19
C GLY A 6 4.97 -3.54 -14.77
N MET A 7 4.65 -3.06 -13.56
CA MET A 7 3.31 -3.07 -12.99
C MET A 7 2.59 -1.74 -13.21
N LYS A 8 1.29 -1.79 -13.53
CA LYS A 8 0.44 -0.60 -13.63
C LYS A 8 -0.51 -0.52 -12.44
N ALA A 9 -0.37 0.51 -11.60
CA ALA A 9 -1.19 0.69 -10.40
C ALA A 9 -2.70 0.64 -10.68
N ARG A 10 -3.13 1.16 -11.84
CA ARG A 10 -4.53 1.19 -12.25
C ARG A 10 -5.13 -0.20 -12.41
N ASP A 11 -4.39 -1.15 -12.98
CA ASP A 11 -4.86 -2.51 -13.20
C ASP A 11 -5.13 -3.22 -11.86
N PHE A 12 -4.28 -2.98 -10.85
CA PHE A 12 -4.48 -3.52 -9.50
C PHE A 12 -5.62 -2.82 -8.77
N LEU A 13 -5.78 -1.50 -8.93
CA LEU A 13 -6.87 -0.75 -8.32
C LEU A 13 -8.24 -1.19 -8.88
N GLU A 14 -8.36 -1.35 -10.20
CA GLU A 14 -9.59 -1.82 -10.86
C GLU A 14 -9.97 -3.24 -10.43
N ASN A 15 -8.97 -4.07 -10.12
CA ASN A 15 -9.16 -5.42 -9.59
C ASN A 15 -9.33 -5.49 -8.06
N ASN A 16 -9.37 -4.35 -7.34
CA ASN A 16 -9.38 -4.28 -5.87
C ASN A 16 -8.19 -5.01 -5.20
N ASP A 17 -7.05 -5.09 -5.88
CA ASP A 17 -5.86 -5.84 -5.46
C ASP A 17 -4.68 -4.93 -5.07
N ALA A 18 -4.95 -3.92 -4.25
CA ALA A 18 -3.93 -3.01 -3.76
C ALA A 18 -2.86 -3.70 -2.88
N TYR A 19 -3.21 -4.84 -2.25
CA TYR A 19 -2.31 -5.58 -1.37
C TYR A 19 -1.08 -6.11 -2.13
N HIS A 20 -1.29 -6.85 -3.22
CA HIS A 20 -0.17 -7.40 -4.00
C HIS A 20 0.65 -6.28 -4.63
N PHE A 21 0.01 -5.23 -5.13
CA PHE A 21 0.70 -4.07 -5.66
C PHE A 21 1.69 -3.46 -4.64
N LEU A 22 1.20 -3.10 -3.44
CA LEU A 22 2.02 -2.47 -2.41
C LEU A 22 3.08 -3.44 -1.85
N ARG A 23 2.82 -4.75 -1.84
CA ARG A 23 3.79 -5.76 -1.43
C ARG A 23 4.96 -5.83 -2.41
N GLU A 24 4.68 -5.93 -3.71
CA GLU A 24 5.73 -6.04 -4.74
C GLU A 24 6.53 -4.75 -4.90
N THR A 25 5.92 -3.58 -4.68
CA THR A 25 6.65 -2.30 -4.71
C THR A 25 7.43 -2.00 -3.43
N GLY A 26 7.22 -2.78 -2.36
CA GLY A 26 7.84 -2.58 -1.05
C GLY A 26 7.23 -1.42 -0.25
N ASP A 27 6.04 -0.95 -0.62
CA ASP A 27 5.33 0.16 0.04
C ASP A 27 4.25 -0.32 1.03
N LEU A 28 4.11 -1.63 1.24
CA LEU A 28 3.20 -2.21 2.22
C LEU A 28 3.74 -2.05 3.65
N LEU A 29 2.99 -1.34 4.50
CA LEU A 29 3.29 -1.19 5.92
C LEU A 29 2.67 -2.33 6.73
N ILE A 30 3.51 -3.12 7.42
CA ILE A 30 3.08 -4.20 8.32
C ILE A 30 3.43 -3.81 9.76
N THR A 31 2.42 -3.70 10.62
CA THR A 31 2.58 -3.33 12.04
C THR A 31 2.61 -4.53 12.99
N GLY A 32 2.06 -5.67 12.57
CA GLY A 32 1.78 -6.80 13.45
C GLY A 32 0.55 -6.57 14.35
N PRO A 33 0.32 -7.41 15.38
CA PRO A 33 -0.82 -7.24 16.28
C PRO A 33 -0.64 -5.99 17.17
N THR A 34 -1.49 -4.98 16.97
CA THR A 34 -1.46 -3.73 17.74
C THR A 34 -2.22 -3.81 19.07
N ASN A 35 -3.09 -4.80 19.24
CA ASN A 35 -3.97 -5.02 20.41
C ASN A 35 -4.86 -3.81 20.78
N THR A 36 -5.13 -2.93 19.81
CA THR A 36 -6.06 -1.79 19.96
C THR A 36 -6.60 -1.36 18.60
N ASN A 37 -7.76 -0.69 18.58
CA ASN A 37 -8.38 -0.16 17.37
C ASN A 37 -8.93 1.25 17.62
N VAL A 38 -8.37 2.23 16.90
CA VAL A 38 -8.80 3.64 16.93
C VAL A 38 -9.10 4.17 15.52
N MET A 39 -9.49 3.27 14.59
CA MET A 39 -9.70 3.56 13.17
C MET A 39 -8.40 3.99 12.44
N ASP A 40 -8.55 4.55 11.25
CA ASP A 40 -7.45 4.83 10.32
C ASP A 40 -6.79 6.20 10.55
N VAL A 41 -5.48 6.26 10.33
CA VAL A 41 -4.69 7.50 10.28
C VAL A 41 -3.99 7.59 8.93
N ARG A 42 -4.02 8.76 8.30
CA ARG A 42 -3.29 9.06 7.06
C ARG A 42 -2.32 10.22 7.30
N LEU A 43 -1.05 10.01 6.99
CA LEU A 43 0.02 10.99 7.14
C LEU A 43 0.44 11.50 5.76
N ILE A 44 0.51 12.81 5.60
CA ILE A 44 1.03 13.47 4.39
C ILE A 44 2.13 14.43 4.86
N LEU A 45 3.36 14.20 4.38
CA LEU A 45 4.51 15.06 4.66
C LEU A 45 4.75 15.96 3.45
N VAL A 46 4.79 17.27 3.66
CA VAL A 46 5.12 18.29 2.65
C VAL A 46 6.35 19.06 3.15
N ARG A 47 7.28 19.36 2.25
CA ARG A 47 8.50 20.12 2.54
C ARG A 47 8.32 21.59 2.18
#